data_AF-A0A1E5V5I1-F1
#
_entry.id   AF-A0A1E5V5I1-F1
#
_cell.length_a   1.000
_cell.length_b   1.000
_cell.length_c   1.000
_cell.angle_alpha   90.00
_cell.angle_beta   90.00
_cell.angle_gamma   90.00
#
_symmetry.space_group_name_H-M   'P 1'
#
loop_
_entity.id
_entity.type
_entity.pdbx_description
1 polymer ?
#
loop_
_entity_poly.entity_id
_entity_poly.type
_entity_poly.pdbx_seq_one_letter_code
_entity_poly.pdbx_strand_id
1 'polypeptide(L)'
;MDREVGADAAVVFGATAPDNDTPVLFTLLPGEIARDRKLWTYPDEFRPERFLAGGEVEGVGPLPGPKEIRMMPFGSGRRHCPGAGLGMMHVRCFLAAVVRDFEWAPAAEDDIIDLTELDEFFKVMKTPLRAYVTPRM
;
A
#
# COMPACT_ATOMS: atom_id res chain seq x y z
N MET A 1 -4.63 -0.46 16.53
CA MET A 1 -6.10 -0.56 16.45
C MET A 1 -6.41 -1.99 16.83
N ASP A 2 -6.71 -2.21 18.10
CA ASP A 2 -6.69 -3.52 18.71
C ASP A 2 -7.90 -4.34 18.23
N ARG A 3 -7.67 -5.63 17.91
CA ARG A 3 -8.74 -6.54 17.50
C ARG A 3 -9.06 -7.49 18.63
N GLU A 4 -10.32 -7.59 19.01
CA GLU A 4 -10.81 -8.63 19.91
C GLU A 4 -11.11 -9.92 19.12
N VAL A 5 -10.85 -11.06 19.77
CA VAL A 5 -11.11 -12.39 19.22
C VAL A 5 -12.57 -12.76 19.51
N GLY A 6 -13.38 -13.00 18.47
CA GLY A 6 -14.76 -13.45 18.68
C GLY A 6 -14.84 -14.92 19.09
N ALA A 7 -15.99 -15.33 19.67
CA ALA A 7 -16.25 -16.68 20.21
C ALA A 7 -16.04 -17.87 19.27
N ASP A 8 -15.87 -17.62 17.96
CA ASP A 8 -15.52 -18.62 16.94
C ASP A 8 -14.03 -18.54 16.57
N ALA A 9 -13.16 -18.46 17.58
CA ALA A 9 -11.74 -18.20 17.41
C ALA A 9 -11.03 -19.34 16.65
N ALA A 10 -10.59 -19.08 15.41
CA ALA A 10 -9.89 -20.04 14.58
C ALA A 10 -8.40 -20.18 14.98
N VAL A 11 -7.83 -21.36 14.81
CA VAL A 11 -6.38 -21.60 14.93
C VAL A 11 -5.64 -20.72 13.93
N VAL A 12 -4.79 -19.82 14.41
CA VAL A 12 -3.97 -18.93 13.58
C VAL A 12 -2.54 -19.48 13.56
N PHE A 13 -2.07 -19.94 12.41
CA PHE A 13 -0.72 -20.52 12.21
C PHE A 13 -0.35 -21.66 13.17
N GLY A 14 -1.33 -22.51 13.54
CA GLY A 14 -1.10 -23.64 14.45
C GLY A 14 -1.08 -23.27 15.93
N ALA A 15 -1.28 -21.99 16.28
CA ALA A 15 -1.51 -21.55 17.65
C ALA A 15 -3.02 -21.43 17.91
N THR A 16 -3.46 -21.91 19.08
CA THR A 16 -4.81 -21.65 19.58
C THR A 16 -4.99 -20.14 19.71
N ALA A 17 -6.09 -19.62 19.16
CA ALA A 17 -6.40 -18.21 19.32
C ALA A 17 -6.54 -17.87 20.81
N PRO A 18 -6.06 -16.69 21.24
CA PRO A 18 -6.13 -16.29 22.64
C PRO A 18 -7.58 -16.07 23.07
N ASP A 19 -7.82 -16.05 24.39
CA ASP A 19 -9.15 -15.90 24.98
C ASP A 19 -9.91 -14.71 24.41
N ASN A 20 -11.24 -14.79 24.42
CA ASN A 20 -12.19 -13.91 23.70
C ASN A 20 -12.06 -12.40 23.90
N ASP A 21 -11.27 -11.92 24.85
CA ASP A 21 -11.07 -10.49 25.10
C ASP A 21 -9.59 -10.08 24.97
N THR A 22 -8.75 -10.96 24.41
CA THR A 22 -7.33 -10.66 24.21
C THR A 22 -7.17 -9.78 22.98
N PRO A 23 -6.61 -8.56 23.13
CA PRO A 23 -6.34 -7.71 21.99
C PRO A 23 -5.23 -8.36 21.13
N VAL A 24 -5.59 -8.73 19.91
CA VAL A 24 -4.67 -9.14 18.86
C VAL A 24 -4.31 -7.91 18.04
N LEU A 25 -3.04 -7.51 18.12
CA LEU A 25 -2.50 -6.48 17.26
C LEU A 25 -1.95 -7.11 15.99
N PHE A 26 -2.58 -6.82 14.86
CA PHE A 26 -1.99 -7.07 13.56
C PHE A 26 -1.08 -5.90 13.24
N THR A 27 0.23 -6.08 13.42
CA THR A 27 1.21 -5.07 13.04
C THR A 27 1.32 -5.04 11.52
N LEU A 28 0.59 -4.11 10.90
CA LEU A 28 0.63 -3.89 9.46
C LEU A 28 1.79 -2.94 9.12
N LEU A 29 3.03 -3.32 9.47
CA LEU A 29 4.16 -2.56 8.97
C LEU A 29 4.18 -2.71 7.46
N PRO A 30 4.11 -1.61 6.67
CA PRO A 30 4.07 -1.72 5.22
C PRO A 30 5.29 -2.47 4.66
N GLY A 31 6.42 -2.44 5.38
CA GLY A 31 7.64 -3.15 5.02
C GLY A 31 7.62 -4.67 5.23
N GLU A 32 6.62 -5.25 5.88
CA GLU A 32 6.58 -6.71 6.07
C GLU A 32 5.88 -7.38 4.89
N ILE A 33 4.61 -7.07 4.64
CA ILE A 33 3.84 -7.72 3.57
C ILE A 33 4.22 -7.18 2.18
N ALA A 34 4.41 -5.86 2.03
CA ALA A 34 4.68 -5.28 0.71
C ALA A 34 6.14 -5.48 0.25
N ARG A 35 7.04 -5.90 1.14
CA ARG A 35 8.43 -6.25 0.81
C ARG A 35 8.79 -7.72 1.03
N ASP A 36 7.82 -8.58 1.32
CA ASP A 36 8.08 -10.02 1.44
C ASP A 36 8.48 -10.60 0.07
N ARG A 37 9.75 -11.02 -0.04
CA ARG A 37 10.31 -11.66 -1.24
C ARG A 37 9.63 -12.99 -1.60
N LYS A 38 8.86 -13.58 -0.69
CA LYS A 38 8.04 -14.78 -0.97
C LYS A 38 6.73 -14.44 -1.69
N LEU A 39 6.22 -13.22 -1.52
CA LEU A 39 4.97 -12.76 -2.12
C LEU A 39 5.19 -11.89 -3.36
N TRP A 40 6.34 -11.21 -3.44
CA TRP A 40 6.66 -10.23 -4.47
C TRP A 40 8.02 -10.51 -5.12
N THR A 41 8.03 -10.61 -6.45
CA THR A 41 9.27 -10.63 -7.22
C THR A 41 9.86 -9.21 -7.30
N TYR A 42 11.12 -9.00 -6.90
CA TYR A 42 11.75 -7.67 -6.83
C TYR A 42 10.90 -6.64 -6.05
N PRO A 43 10.69 -6.84 -4.73
CA PRO A 43 9.79 -6.00 -3.93
C PRO A 43 10.25 -4.54 -3.78
N ASP A 44 11.55 -4.31 -3.91
CA ASP A 44 12.14 -2.98 -3.74
C ASP A 44 12.10 -2.15 -5.03
N GLU A 45 11.63 -2.72 -6.15
CA GLU A 45 11.52 -2.05 -7.43
C GLU A 45 10.08 -1.56 -7.70
N PHE A 46 9.95 -0.29 -8.11
CA PHE A 46 8.68 0.25 -8.57
C PHE A 46 8.29 -0.35 -9.93
N ARG A 47 7.34 -1.27 -9.91
CA ARG A 47 6.93 -2.08 -11.07
C ARG A 47 5.40 -2.14 -11.17
N PRO A 48 4.73 -1.10 -11.71
CA PRO A 48 3.27 -1.04 -11.79
C PRO A 48 2.66 -2.10 -12.72
N GLU A 49 3.42 -2.59 -13.70
CA GLU A 49 2.98 -3.58 -14.68
C GLU A 49 2.59 -4.93 -14.08
N ARG A 50 3.09 -5.26 -12.87
CA ARG A 50 2.73 -6.50 -12.18
C ARG A 50 1.24 -6.61 -11.84
N PHE A 51 0.53 -5.47 -11.76
CA PHE A 51 -0.91 -5.40 -11.47
C PHE A 51 -1.79 -5.37 -12.72
N LEU A 52 -1.21 -5.29 -13.92
CA LEU A 52 -1.95 -5.27 -15.18
C LEU A 52 -2.37 -6.69 -15.60
N ALA A 53 -3.23 -6.77 -16.61
CA ALA A 53 -3.65 -8.06 -17.18
C ALA A 53 -2.44 -8.86 -17.69
N GLY A 54 -2.36 -10.14 -17.32
CA GLY A 54 -1.20 -11.01 -17.55
C GLY A 54 -0.02 -10.77 -16.62
N GLY A 55 -0.13 -9.84 -15.67
CA GLY A 55 0.90 -9.55 -14.66
C GLY A 55 0.93 -10.56 -13.52
N GLU A 56 2.01 -10.51 -12.72
CA GLU A 56 2.26 -11.40 -11.57
C GLU A 56 1.10 -11.45 -10.56
N VAL A 57 0.39 -10.33 -10.39
CA VAL A 57 -0.66 -10.15 -9.39
C VAL A 57 -1.94 -9.56 -10.00
N GLU A 58 -2.29 -10.00 -11.23
CA GLU A 58 -3.54 -9.62 -11.87
C GLU A 58 -4.74 -9.85 -10.91
N GLY A 59 -5.58 -8.83 -10.75
CA GLY A 59 -6.76 -8.89 -9.87
C GLY A 59 -6.47 -8.69 -8.38
N VAL A 60 -5.20 -8.57 -7.96
CA VAL A 60 -4.85 -8.04 -6.63
C VAL A 60 -5.04 -6.53 -6.62
N GLY A 61 -5.65 -6.01 -5.57
CA GLY A 61 -5.91 -4.59 -5.47
C GLY A 61 -6.12 -4.10 -4.03
N PRO A 62 -6.22 -2.78 -3.86
CA PRO A 62 -6.31 -2.13 -2.55
C PRO A 62 -7.71 -2.19 -1.92
N LEU A 63 -8.73 -2.58 -2.69
CA LEU A 63 -10.11 -2.68 -2.21
C LEU A 63 -10.43 -4.13 -1.78
N PRO A 64 -11.39 -4.33 -0.86
CA PRO A 64 -11.85 -5.67 -0.49
C PRO A 64 -12.39 -6.43 -1.71
N GLY A 65 -12.08 -7.73 -1.82
CA GLY A 65 -12.53 -8.56 -2.94
C GLY A 65 -11.49 -9.44 -3.66
N PRO A 66 -10.16 -9.25 -3.52
CA PRO A 66 -9.19 -10.19 -4.06
C PRO A 66 -9.36 -11.59 -3.43
N LYS A 67 -9.20 -12.65 -4.23
CA LYS A 67 -9.20 -14.04 -3.73
C LYS A 67 -8.01 -14.32 -2.80
N GLU A 68 -6.93 -13.55 -2.94
CA GLU A 68 -5.69 -13.65 -2.16
C GLU A 68 -5.27 -12.26 -1.68
N ILE A 69 -4.97 -12.13 -0.38
CA ILE A 69 -4.50 -10.88 0.21
C ILE A 69 -2.97 -10.85 0.10
N ARG A 70 -2.44 -10.11 -0.88
CA ARG A 70 -0.99 -9.81 -0.97
C ARG A 70 -0.63 -8.41 -0.47
N MET A 71 -1.62 -7.55 -0.26
CA MET A 71 -1.45 -6.21 0.33
C MET A 71 -2.72 -5.78 1.06
N MET A 72 -2.60 -4.88 2.05
CA MET A 72 -3.72 -4.34 2.84
C MET A 72 -3.55 -2.84 3.15
N PRO A 73 -3.38 -1.95 2.14
CA PRO A 73 -3.13 -0.52 2.37
C PRO A 73 -4.28 0.19 3.09
N PHE A 74 -5.49 -0.36 3.01
CA PHE A 74 -6.69 0.12 3.67
C PHE A 74 -7.21 -0.86 4.74
N GLY A 75 -6.38 -1.79 5.20
CA GLY A 75 -6.82 -2.92 6.02
C GLY A 75 -7.68 -3.92 5.25
N SER A 76 -8.32 -4.85 5.98
CA SER A 76 -9.15 -5.91 5.41
C SER A 76 -10.32 -6.29 6.34
N GLY A 77 -11.29 -7.01 5.80
CA GLY A 77 -12.46 -7.53 6.50
C GLY A 77 -13.48 -6.45 6.90
N ARG A 78 -14.27 -6.75 7.93
CA ARG A 78 -15.39 -5.89 8.40
C ARG A 78 -14.95 -4.49 8.88
N ARG A 79 -13.67 -4.33 9.24
CA ARG A 79 -13.08 -3.07 9.74
C ARG A 79 -12.04 -2.48 8.77
N HIS A 80 -12.15 -2.78 7.46
CA HIS A 80 -11.36 -2.07 6.46
C HIS A 80 -11.72 -0.58 6.46
N CYS A 81 -10.81 0.26 5.98
CA CYS A 81 -10.97 1.71 5.97
C CYS A 81 -12.28 2.09 5.24
N PRO A 82 -13.24 2.75 5.91
CA PRO A 82 -14.50 3.14 5.27
C PRO A 82 -14.28 4.16 4.15
N GLY A 83 -13.14 4.86 4.15
CA GLY A 83 -12.74 5.81 3.11
C GLY A 83 -12.00 5.20 1.91
N ALA A 84 -11.78 3.88 1.85
CA ALA A 84 -10.94 3.25 0.83
C ALA A 84 -11.40 3.55 -0.61
N GLY A 85 -12.71 3.47 -0.87
CA GLY A 85 -13.28 3.78 -2.19
C GLY A 85 -13.08 5.24 -2.60
N LEU A 86 -13.37 6.17 -1.69
CA LEU A 86 -13.19 7.60 -1.94
C LEU A 86 -11.70 7.96 -2.13
N GLY A 87 -10.82 7.42 -1.28
CA GLY A 87 -9.38 7.63 -1.40
C GLY A 87 -8.84 7.14 -2.74
N MET A 88 -9.29 5.98 -3.21
CA MET A 88 -8.89 5.46 -4.52
C MET A 88 -9.39 6.32 -5.67
N MET A 89 -10.63 6.84 -5.59
CA MET A 89 -11.14 7.79 -6.58
C MET A 89 -10.31 9.09 -6.60
N HIS A 90 -9.99 9.65 -5.44
CA HIS A 90 -9.14 10.83 -5.34
C HIS A 90 -7.75 10.61 -5.94
N VAL A 91 -7.08 9.51 -5.60
CA VAL A 91 -5.73 9.19 -6.13
C VAL A 91 -5.78 9.06 -7.66
N ARG A 92 -6.78 8.36 -8.20
CA ARG A 92 -6.94 8.20 -9.66
C ARG A 92 -7.16 9.54 -10.36
N CYS A 93 -8.08 10.37 -9.86
CA CYS A 93 -8.36 11.68 -10.46
C CYS A 93 -7.15 12.62 -10.34
N PHE A 94 -6.47 12.62 -9.19
CA PHE A 94 -5.29 13.44 -8.95
C PHE A 94 -4.15 13.05 -9.89
N LEU A 95 -3.80 11.76 -9.97
CA LEU A 95 -2.75 11.28 -10.87
C LEU A 95 -3.10 11.55 -12.34
N ALA A 96 -4.35 11.33 -12.75
CA ALA A 96 -4.79 11.61 -14.11
C ALA A 96 -4.64 13.10 -14.46
N ALA A 97 -5.04 14.01 -13.57
CA ALA A 97 -4.88 15.45 -13.78
C ALA A 97 -3.40 15.84 -13.86
N VAL A 98 -2.59 15.35 -12.92
CA VAL A 98 -1.15 15.67 -12.85
C VAL A 98 -0.40 15.19 -14.11
N VAL A 99 -0.66 13.97 -14.58
CA VAL A 99 0.01 13.40 -15.76
C VAL A 99 -0.47 14.04 -17.05
N ARG A 100 -1.76 14.37 -17.12
CA ARG A 100 -2.37 15.01 -18.31
C ARG A 100 -1.89 16.44 -18.47
N ASP A 101 -1.90 17.23 -17.40
CA ASP A 101 -1.76 18.68 -17.47
C ASP A 101 -0.32 19.17 -17.25
N PHE A 102 0.60 18.31 -16.82
CA PHE A 102 1.97 18.74 -16.49
C PHE A 102 3.07 17.78 -16.99
N GLU A 103 4.22 18.37 -17.30
CA GLU A 103 5.50 17.70 -17.49
C GLU A 103 6.38 17.88 -16.26
N TRP A 104 7.12 16.83 -15.94
CA TRP A 104 7.91 16.73 -14.72
C TRP A 104 9.37 16.50 -15.11
N ALA A 105 10.26 17.31 -14.54
CA ALA A 105 11.70 17.19 -14.71
C ALA A 105 12.42 17.17 -13.34
N PRO A 106 13.60 16.54 -13.23
CA PRO A 106 14.43 16.61 -12.03
C PRO A 106 14.76 18.06 -11.65
N ALA A 107 14.94 18.35 -10.36
CA ALA A 107 15.29 19.71 -9.91
C ALA A 107 16.74 20.11 -10.24
N ALA A 108 17.60 19.14 -10.57
CA ALA A 108 18.94 19.33 -11.11
C ALA A 108 19.30 18.15 -12.02
N GLU A 109 20.28 18.34 -12.92
CA GLU A 109 20.68 17.35 -13.92
C GLU A 109 21.19 16.03 -13.30
N ASP A 110 21.82 16.11 -12.12
CA ASP A 110 22.33 14.98 -11.34
C ASP A 110 21.50 14.73 -10.05
N ASP A 111 20.23 15.14 -10.01
CA ASP A 111 19.40 15.01 -8.80
C ASP A 111 19.07 13.52 -8.53
N ILE A 112 19.80 12.92 -7.58
CA ILE A 112 19.52 11.56 -7.10
C ILE A 112 18.36 11.63 -6.12
N ILE A 113 17.21 11.08 -6.53
CA ILE A 113 16.02 11.00 -5.69
C ILE A 113 16.26 9.97 -4.57
N ASP A 114 16.39 10.47 -3.34
CA ASP A 114 16.48 9.65 -2.13
C ASP A 114 15.08 9.13 -1.72
N LEU A 115 14.83 7.85 -1.96
CA LEU A 115 13.57 7.17 -1.59
C LEU A 115 13.60 6.60 -0.16
N THR A 116 14.57 6.98 0.67
CA THR A 116 14.63 6.55 2.08
C THR A 116 13.35 6.95 2.81
N GLU A 117 12.74 5.98 3.47
CA GLU A 117 11.48 6.16 4.19
C GLU A 117 11.69 6.74 5.58
N LEU A 118 10.72 7.52 6.03
CA LEU A 118 10.52 7.89 7.43
C LEU A 118 9.16 7.34 7.89
N ASP A 119 9.17 6.57 8.97
CA ASP A 119 7.98 5.99 9.57
C ASP A 119 7.30 7.02 10.49
N GLU A 120 6.26 7.67 9.98
CA GLU A 120 5.34 8.48 10.78
C GLU A 120 3.97 7.78 10.87
N PHE A 121 2.89 8.54 11.02
CA PHE A 121 1.53 7.98 10.89
C PHE A 121 1.31 7.35 9.50
N PHE A 122 1.96 7.90 8.48
CA PHE A 122 2.15 7.30 7.17
C PHE A 122 3.65 7.13 6.88
N LYS A 123 3.99 6.25 5.94
CA LYS A 123 5.33 6.26 5.34
C LYS A 123 5.46 7.50 4.48
N VAL A 124 6.45 8.33 4.78
CA VAL A 124 6.78 9.53 4.01
C VAL A 124 8.24 9.44 3.53
N MET A 125 8.60 10.23 2.52
CA MET A 125 10.00 10.37 2.12
C MET A 125 10.74 11.14 3.21
N LYS A 126 11.87 10.58 3.68
CA LYS A 126 12.75 11.25 4.66
C LYS A 126 13.26 12.59 4.12
N THR A 127 13.60 12.60 2.83
CA THR A 127 14.01 13.80 2.10
C THR A 127 12.89 14.15 1.12
N PRO A 128 12.20 15.31 1.24
CA PRO A 128 11.10 15.66 0.34
C PRO A 128 11.51 15.68 -1.13
N LEU A 129 10.66 15.15 -2.02
CA LEU A 129 10.88 15.17 -3.46
C LEU A 129 10.90 16.62 -3.98
N ARG A 130 11.89 16.93 -4.81
CA ARG A 130 12.00 18.20 -5.54
C ARG A 130 11.89 17.90 -7.03
N ALA A 131 11.08 18.67 -7.74
CA ALA A 131 10.90 18.54 -9.18
C ALA A 131 10.53 19.89 -9.80
N TYR A 132 10.90 20.08 -11.06
CA TYR A 132 10.34 21.14 -11.90
C TYR A 132 9.08 20.62 -12.59
N VAL A 133 8.02 21.43 -12.54
CA VAL A 133 6.72 21.08 -13.09
C VAL A 133 6.29 22.19 -14.04
N THR A 134 6.07 21.84 -15.31
CA THR A 134 5.65 22.79 -16.36
C THR A 134 4.31 22.37 -16.95
N PRO A 135 3.34 23.29 -17.16
CA PRO A 135 2.09 22.94 -17.82
C PRO A 135 2.32 22.38 -19.22
N ARG A 136 1.55 21.35 -19.58
CA ARG A 136 1.44 20.87 -20.96
C ARG A 136 0.55 21.83 -21.75
N MET A 137 1.06 22.35 -22.88
CA MET A 137 0.27 23.11 -23.86
C MET A 137 -0.57 22.17 -24.73
#